data_AF-A0AAI8MIT5-F1
#
_entry.id   AF-A0AAI8MIT5-F1
#
_cell.length_a   1.000
_cell.length_b   1.000
_cell.length_c   1.000
_cell.angle_alpha   90.00
_cell.angle_beta   90.00
_cell.angle_gamma   90.00
#
_symmetry.space_group_name_H-M   'P 1'
#
loop_
_entity.id
_entity.type
_entity.pdbx_description
1 polymer ?
#
loop_
_entity_poly.entity_id
_entity_poly.type
_entity_poly.pdbx_seq_one_letter_code
_entity_poly.pdbx_strand_id
1 'polypeptide(L)'
;MPDLPWFVYAMLLAPLGLILVAAIVKTWQVREARSWLQAPGKVVTSVAEVREVKVFDDDREGGSRLESRNFANVTYEYSVGGRKLRNNRISIGEDLGNFQVAEKLAKYPAGSIVTVYYNPRHPDQAVLERDLPKGLWGCLGIGTVIVLAIVFGSAFGFNQGYAYLAHHIGRPDLAGLVVGFGAFGLVIALMGFAVRKQASMATRWPVVPGTIKLSGIEEYHAASEPGEARGVEMFGKRVTYTYRYQNVSYTNECARVAAGTPSASEEMLRKLMSRYQDGATVEVHVNPDNPAEATLDARGDGRMAWVLWGIAAIFAALALFVATRGG
;
A
#
# COMPACT_ATOMS: atom_id res chain seq x y z
N MET A 1 -6.22 -19.30 -33.16
CA MET A 1 -5.61 -18.69 -31.97
C MET A 1 -4.23 -18.23 -32.41
N PRO A 2 -3.78 -17.01 -32.11
CA PRO A 2 -2.41 -16.62 -32.45
C PRO A 2 -1.43 -17.54 -31.72
N ASP A 3 -0.43 -18.07 -32.42
CA ASP A 3 0.61 -18.95 -31.88
C ASP A 3 1.59 -18.14 -31.03
N LEU A 4 1.15 -17.67 -29.86
CA LEU A 4 2.06 -17.12 -28.87
C LEU A 4 2.80 -18.27 -28.17
N PRO A 5 4.10 -18.12 -27.91
CA PRO A 5 4.84 -19.14 -27.19
C PRO A 5 4.30 -19.30 -25.76
N TRP A 6 4.27 -20.53 -25.28
CA TRP A 6 3.61 -20.93 -24.02
C TRP A 6 4.04 -20.12 -22.78
N PHE A 7 5.28 -19.62 -22.76
CA PHE A 7 5.81 -18.82 -21.66
C PHE A 7 5.13 -17.44 -21.54
N VAL A 8 4.61 -16.88 -22.64
CA VAL A 8 3.86 -15.61 -22.61
C VAL A 8 2.52 -15.80 -21.92
N TYR A 9 1.83 -16.92 -22.19
CA TYR A 9 0.62 -17.29 -21.46
C TYR A 9 0.91 -17.56 -19.99
N ALA A 10 2.01 -18.25 -19.68
CA ALA A 10 2.42 -18.48 -18.29
C ALA A 10 2.69 -17.17 -17.53
N MET A 11 3.35 -16.20 -18.16
CA MET A 11 3.64 -14.89 -17.54
C MET A 11 2.37 -14.05 -17.32
N LEU A 12 1.40 -14.11 -18.24
CA LEU A 12 0.12 -13.40 -18.10
C LEU A 12 -0.82 -14.04 -17.06
N LEU A 13 -0.75 -15.37 -16.90
CA LEU A 13 -1.59 -16.12 -15.97
C LEU A 13 -0.97 -16.26 -14.57
N ALA A 14 0.34 -16.10 -14.42
CA ALA A 14 1.01 -16.21 -13.12
C ALA A 14 0.46 -15.25 -12.04
N PRO A 15 0.19 -13.95 -12.33
CA PRO A 15 -0.46 -13.05 -11.38
C PRO A 15 -1.87 -13.51 -10.99
N LEU A 16 -2.64 -14.04 -11.94
CA LEU A 16 -3.98 -14.57 -11.69
C LEU A 16 -3.92 -15.82 -10.79
N GLY A 17 -2.98 -16.73 -11.06
CA GLY A 17 -2.73 -17.91 -10.24
C GLY A 17 -2.37 -17.53 -8.81
N LEU A 18 -1.51 -16.53 -8.62
CA LEU A 18 -1.12 -16.04 -7.29
C LEU A 18 -2.30 -15.41 -6.55
N ILE A 19 -3.13 -14.61 -7.23
CA ILE A 19 -4.37 -14.06 -6.65
C ILE A 19 -5.34 -15.16 -6.25
N LEU A 20 -5.52 -16.19 -7.10
CA LEU A 20 -6.38 -17.33 -6.80
C LEU A 20 -5.87 -18.14 -5.61
N VAL A 21 -4.56 -18.39 -5.53
CA VAL A 21 -3.95 -19.08 -4.39
C VAL A 21 -4.16 -18.27 -3.11
N ALA A 22 -3.92 -16.96 -3.14
CA ALA A 22 -4.17 -16.07 -1.99
C ALA A 22 -5.65 -16.09 -1.58
N ALA A 23 -6.58 -16.04 -2.56
CA ALA A 23 -8.01 -16.13 -2.31
C ALA A 23 -8.41 -17.50 -1.71
N ILE A 24 -7.84 -18.60 -2.20
CA ILE A 24 -8.07 -19.95 -1.65
C ILE A 24 -7.58 -20.00 -0.21
N VAL A 25 -6.34 -19.58 0.08
CA VAL A 25 -5.80 -19.58 1.45
C VAL A 25 -6.66 -18.74 2.39
N LYS A 26 -7.05 -17.53 1.97
CA LYS A 26 -7.90 -16.65 2.79
C LYS A 26 -9.31 -17.20 2.98
N THR A 27 -9.91 -17.80 1.94
CA THR A 27 -11.23 -18.45 2.08
C THR A 27 -11.16 -19.67 2.99
N TRP A 28 -10.06 -20.43 2.98
CA TRP A 28 -9.83 -21.52 3.93
C TRP A 28 -9.78 -21.02 5.38
N GLN A 29 -8.99 -19.98 5.67
CA GLN A 29 -8.93 -19.37 7.02
C GLN A 29 -10.29 -18.88 7.51
N VAL A 30 -11.10 -18.32 6.61
CA VAL A 30 -12.46 -17.84 6.93
C VAL A 30 -13.41 -19.00 7.15
N ARG A 31 -13.28 -20.09 6.40
CA ARG A 31 -14.09 -21.28 6.57
C ARG A 31 -13.82 -21.95 7.91
N GLU A 32 -12.55 -22.00 8.32
CA GLU A 32 -12.15 -22.45 9.64
C GLU A 32 -12.72 -21.51 10.71
N ALA A 33 -12.59 -20.20 10.52
CA ALA A 33 -13.12 -19.23 11.46
C ALA A 33 -14.65 -19.27 11.58
N ARG A 34 -15.42 -19.63 10.54
CA ARG A 34 -16.88 -19.81 10.66
C ARG A 34 -17.29 -20.83 11.71
N SER A 35 -16.43 -21.81 12.00
CA SER A 35 -16.66 -22.82 13.04
C SER A 35 -16.25 -22.35 14.45
N TRP A 36 -15.64 -21.17 14.58
CA TRP A 36 -15.22 -20.61 15.86
C TRP A 36 -16.43 -20.27 16.73
N LEU A 37 -16.31 -20.63 18.00
CA LEU A 37 -17.33 -20.45 19.02
C LEU A 37 -17.24 -19.05 19.62
N GLN A 38 -18.31 -18.62 20.26
CA GLN A 38 -18.43 -17.29 20.85
C GLN A 38 -18.30 -17.36 22.37
N ALA A 39 -17.61 -16.39 22.95
CA ALA A 39 -17.55 -16.17 24.38
C ALA A 39 -17.67 -14.66 24.67
N PRO A 40 -18.31 -14.27 25.79
CA PRO A 40 -18.24 -12.89 26.24
C PRO A 40 -16.80 -12.56 26.67
N GLY A 41 -16.31 -11.41 26.23
CA GLY A 41 -15.03 -10.86 26.62
C GLY A 41 -15.15 -9.39 27.00
N LYS A 42 -14.06 -8.84 27.54
CA LYS A 42 -13.96 -7.44 27.94
C LYS A 42 -12.69 -6.84 27.33
N VAL A 43 -12.83 -5.67 26.71
CA VAL A 43 -11.68 -4.91 26.23
C VAL A 43 -10.94 -4.32 27.42
N VAL A 44 -9.65 -4.63 27.55
CA VAL A 44 -8.78 -4.15 28.62
C VAL A 44 -7.98 -2.93 28.17
N THR A 45 -7.55 -2.91 26.92
CA THR A 45 -6.73 -1.84 26.35
C THR A 45 -7.25 -1.50 24.96
N SER A 46 -7.40 -0.21 24.67
CA SER A 46 -7.76 0.30 23.34
C SER A 46 -7.00 1.59 23.10
N VAL A 47 -5.87 1.50 22.42
CA VAL A 47 -4.97 2.64 22.17
C VAL A 47 -4.39 2.57 20.77
N ALA A 48 -4.11 3.74 20.17
CA ALA A 48 -3.27 3.80 18.98
C ALA A 48 -1.81 3.53 19.38
N GLU A 49 -1.17 2.64 18.62
CA GLU A 49 0.21 2.23 18.85
C GLU A 49 1.00 2.37 17.56
N VAL A 50 2.18 2.98 17.65
CA VAL A 50 3.12 3.04 16.53
C VAL A 50 4.03 1.83 16.61
N ARG A 51 4.14 1.07 15.52
CA ARG A 51 5.07 -0.06 15.42
C ARG A 51 5.95 0.12 14.21
N GLU A 52 7.20 -0.33 14.33
CA GLU A 52 8.10 -0.45 13.19
C GLU A 52 7.85 -1.78 12.50
N VAL A 53 7.57 -1.72 11.20
CA VAL A 53 7.40 -2.91 10.36
C VAL A 53 8.51 -2.96 9.33
N LYS A 54 8.98 -4.17 9.05
CA LYS A 54 9.97 -4.44 8.01
C LYS A 54 9.27 -4.40 6.65
N VAL A 55 9.69 -3.48 5.80
CA VAL A 55 9.20 -3.31 4.43
C VAL A 55 10.35 -3.62 3.48
N PHE A 56 10.03 -4.23 2.34
CA PHE A 56 11.00 -4.52 1.30
C PHE A 56 11.61 -3.23 0.71
N ASP A 57 12.91 -3.24 0.49
CA ASP A 57 13.68 -2.09 0.00
C ASP A 57 14.89 -2.60 -0.80
N ASP A 58 14.76 -2.61 -2.12
CA ASP A 58 15.78 -3.08 -3.07
C ASP A 58 17.03 -2.19 -3.09
N ASP A 59 16.92 -0.94 -2.63
CA ASP A 59 18.05 -0.01 -2.60
C ASP A 59 19.01 -0.30 -1.43
N ARG A 60 18.65 -1.20 -0.51
CA ARG A 60 19.44 -1.57 0.68
C ARG A 60 20.02 -2.97 0.53
N GLU A 61 21.27 -3.17 0.98
CA GLU A 61 21.93 -4.48 1.01
C GLU A 61 21.10 -5.53 1.79
N GLY A 62 20.43 -5.10 2.87
CA GLY A 62 19.54 -5.96 3.66
C GLY A 62 18.16 -6.22 3.04
N GLY A 63 17.89 -5.73 1.83
CA GLY A 63 16.63 -5.88 1.09
C GLY A 63 15.41 -5.33 1.81
N SER A 64 15.60 -4.49 2.83
CA SER A 64 14.53 -4.07 3.72
C SER A 64 14.84 -2.84 4.55
N ARG A 65 13.77 -2.12 4.91
CA ARG A 65 13.79 -0.96 5.81
C ARG A 65 12.70 -1.06 6.87
N LEU A 66 12.89 -0.32 7.97
CA LEU A 66 11.88 -0.16 9.00
C LEU A 66 10.98 1.03 8.66
N GLU A 67 9.68 0.81 8.68
CA GLU A 67 8.65 1.82 8.45
C GLU A 67 7.75 1.92 9.69
N SER A 68 7.54 3.14 10.18
CA SER A 68 6.61 3.36 11.30
C SER A 68 5.17 3.35 10.79
N ARG A 69 4.33 2.50 11.36
CA ARG A 69 2.89 2.44 11.05
C ARG A 69 2.05 2.53 12.31
N ASN A 70 0.87 3.15 12.16
CA ASN A 70 -0.11 3.33 13.23
C ASN A 70 -1.05 2.12 13.26
N PHE A 71 -1.21 1.49 14.42
CA PHE A 71 -2.06 0.34 14.64
C PHE A 71 -3.11 0.66 15.70
N ALA A 72 -4.29 0.06 15.56
CA ALA A 72 -5.26 0.01 16.65
C ALA A 72 -4.94 -1.19 17.54
N ASN A 73 -4.31 -0.94 18.69
CA ASN A 73 -4.06 -1.99 19.67
C ASN A 73 -5.26 -2.14 20.60
N VAL A 74 -6.15 -3.07 20.24
CA VAL A 74 -7.32 -3.45 21.04
C VAL A 74 -7.05 -4.79 21.69
N THR A 75 -6.70 -4.79 22.97
CA THR A 75 -6.49 -6.03 23.72
C THR A 75 -7.70 -6.35 24.59
N TYR A 76 -8.17 -7.60 24.51
CA TYR A 76 -9.36 -8.08 25.21
C TYR A 76 -9.07 -9.37 25.97
N GLU A 77 -9.84 -9.58 27.04
CA GLU A 77 -9.82 -10.76 27.88
C GLU A 77 -11.14 -11.52 27.76
N TYR A 78 -11.06 -12.85 27.79
CA TYR A 78 -12.22 -13.74 27.69
C TYR A 78 -11.93 -15.03 28.47
N SER A 79 -12.99 -15.78 28.79
CA SER A 79 -12.88 -17.03 29.54
C SER A 79 -13.47 -18.20 28.78
N VAL A 80 -12.71 -19.27 28.63
CA VAL A 80 -13.14 -20.52 27.98
C VAL A 80 -12.78 -21.68 28.89
N GLY A 81 -13.76 -22.49 29.27
CA GLY A 81 -13.55 -23.67 30.14
C GLY A 81 -12.85 -23.34 31.47
N GLY A 82 -13.17 -22.18 32.07
CA GLY A 82 -12.56 -21.73 33.33
C GLY A 82 -11.16 -21.10 33.20
N ARG A 83 -10.57 -21.07 32.00
CA ARG A 83 -9.28 -20.42 31.73
C ARG A 83 -9.48 -19.00 31.22
N LYS A 84 -8.82 -18.02 31.85
CA LYS A 84 -8.74 -16.64 31.34
C LYS A 84 -7.67 -16.55 30.26
N LEU A 85 -8.04 -15.99 29.12
CA LEU A 85 -7.20 -15.81 27.95
C LEU A 85 -7.25 -14.36 27.50
N ARG A 86 -6.19 -13.91 26.81
CA ARG A 86 -6.04 -12.55 26.32
C ARG A 86 -5.55 -12.59 24.88
N ASN A 87 -6.10 -11.72 24.03
CA ASN A 87 -5.68 -11.58 22.64
C ASN A 87 -5.88 -10.13 22.19
N ASN A 88 -5.20 -9.70 21.12
CA ASN A 88 -5.27 -8.35 20.56
C ASN A 88 -5.65 -8.32 19.06
N ARG A 89 -6.02 -9.47 18.49
CA ARG A 89 -6.41 -9.57 17.09
C ARG A 89 -7.86 -9.14 16.91
N ILE A 90 -8.08 -8.11 16.08
CA ILE A 90 -9.42 -7.59 15.80
C ILE A 90 -10.11 -8.45 14.73
N SER A 91 -9.43 -8.76 13.62
CA SER A 91 -10.03 -9.52 12.50
C SER A 91 -9.12 -10.64 12.01
N ILE A 92 -9.65 -11.54 11.17
CA ILE A 92 -8.88 -12.59 10.51
C ILE A 92 -7.89 -11.98 9.49
N GLY A 93 -8.18 -10.81 8.94
CA GLY A 93 -7.28 -10.10 8.04
C GLY A 93 -5.93 -9.80 8.70
N GLU A 94 -4.89 -9.70 7.88
CA GLU A 94 -3.63 -9.11 8.32
C GLU A 94 -3.85 -7.62 8.54
N ASP A 95 -3.49 -7.13 9.73
CA ASP A 95 -3.48 -5.70 9.98
C ASP A 95 -2.15 -5.14 9.47
N LEU A 96 -2.21 -4.40 8.36
CA LEU A 96 -1.04 -3.79 7.74
C LEU A 96 -0.69 -2.44 8.37
N GLY A 97 -1.50 -1.92 9.29
CA GLY A 97 -1.37 -0.59 9.88
C GLY A 97 -1.90 0.53 8.97
N ASN A 98 -1.94 1.75 9.50
CA ASN A 98 -2.37 2.99 8.86
C ASN A 98 -3.80 2.98 8.26
N PHE A 99 -4.65 2.05 8.70
CA PHE A 99 -6.00 1.89 8.16
C PHE A 99 -7.04 1.77 9.27
N GLN A 100 -8.04 2.66 9.26
CA GLN A 100 -9.21 2.64 10.14
C GLN A 100 -8.84 2.56 11.64
N VAL A 101 -7.74 3.18 12.04
CA VAL A 101 -7.25 3.12 13.43
C VAL A 101 -8.25 3.75 14.38
N ALA A 102 -8.67 5.00 14.14
CA ALA A 102 -9.72 5.67 14.93
C ALA A 102 -11.03 4.88 14.96
N GLU A 103 -11.48 4.37 13.81
CA GLU A 103 -12.74 3.61 13.71
C GLU A 103 -12.70 2.35 14.58
N LYS A 104 -11.61 1.57 14.50
CA LYS A 104 -11.41 0.37 15.33
C LYS A 104 -11.39 0.71 16.83
N LEU A 105 -10.68 1.78 17.23
CA LEU A 105 -10.61 2.22 18.62
C LEU A 105 -11.95 2.71 19.16
N ALA A 106 -12.71 3.45 18.35
CA ALA A 106 -14.05 3.91 18.70
C ALA A 106 -15.06 2.77 18.79
N LYS A 107 -14.92 1.74 17.95
CA LYS A 107 -15.76 0.53 17.96
C LYS A 107 -15.50 -0.34 19.20
N TYR A 108 -14.26 -0.37 19.68
CA TYR A 108 -13.84 -1.20 20.81
C TYR A 108 -13.19 -0.37 21.92
N PRO A 109 -13.95 0.49 22.63
CA PRO A 109 -13.39 1.30 23.70
C PRO A 109 -13.01 0.42 24.90
N ALA A 110 -11.99 0.85 25.66
CA ALA A 110 -11.57 0.14 26.86
C ALA A 110 -12.72 0.01 27.87
N GLY A 111 -12.86 -1.17 28.47
CA GLY A 111 -13.95 -1.51 29.38
C GLY A 111 -15.21 -2.06 28.72
N SER A 112 -15.35 -1.96 27.40
CA SER A 112 -16.52 -2.48 26.68
C SER A 112 -16.59 -4.02 26.74
N ILE A 113 -17.82 -4.53 26.78
CA ILE A 113 -18.11 -5.95 26.63
C ILE A 113 -18.23 -6.27 25.15
N VAL A 114 -17.49 -7.28 24.70
CA VAL A 114 -17.39 -7.67 23.30
C VAL A 114 -17.65 -9.16 23.15
N THR A 115 -18.10 -9.55 21.96
CA THR A 115 -18.17 -10.96 21.59
C THR A 115 -16.83 -11.39 21.03
N VAL A 116 -16.20 -12.37 21.67
CA VAL A 116 -14.93 -12.94 21.23
C VAL A 116 -15.21 -14.24 20.52
N TYR A 117 -14.74 -14.35 19.29
CA TYR A 117 -14.77 -15.58 18.52
C TYR A 117 -13.46 -16.32 18.71
N TYR A 118 -13.48 -17.52 19.27
CA TYR A 118 -12.27 -18.30 19.56
C TYR A 118 -12.28 -19.64 18.83
N ASN A 119 -11.08 -20.13 18.48
CA ASN A 119 -10.92 -21.45 17.91
C ASN A 119 -11.14 -22.52 18.99
N PRO A 120 -12.14 -23.42 18.86
CA PRO A 120 -12.41 -24.44 19.88
C PRO A 120 -11.26 -25.43 20.09
N ARG A 121 -10.41 -25.64 19.07
CA ARG A 121 -9.23 -26.50 19.18
C ARG A 121 -8.03 -25.78 19.80
N HIS A 122 -7.93 -24.48 19.58
CA HIS A 122 -6.85 -23.61 20.07
C HIS A 122 -7.44 -22.33 20.67
N PRO A 123 -7.95 -22.37 21.92
CA PRO A 123 -8.66 -21.25 22.50
C PRO A 123 -7.85 -19.95 22.61
N ASP A 124 -6.52 -20.02 22.52
CA ASP A 124 -5.60 -18.87 22.45
C ASP A 124 -5.76 -18.05 21.16
N GLN A 125 -6.25 -18.67 20.08
CA GLN A 125 -6.59 -18.00 18.84
C GLN A 125 -8.01 -17.43 18.93
N ALA A 126 -8.10 -16.11 18.96
CA ALA A 126 -9.37 -15.42 18.98
C ALA A 126 -9.36 -14.15 18.13
N VAL A 127 -10.55 -13.71 17.71
CA VAL A 127 -10.82 -12.46 17.00
C VAL A 127 -12.10 -11.81 17.51
N LEU A 128 -12.21 -10.50 17.37
CA LEU A 128 -13.46 -9.76 17.61
C LEU A 128 -14.38 -9.80 16.37
N GLU A 129 -13.78 -9.88 15.19
CA GLU A 129 -14.45 -9.90 13.89
C GLU A 129 -14.07 -11.16 13.13
N ARG A 130 -15.04 -12.05 13.00
CA ARG A 130 -14.91 -13.33 12.29
C ARG A 130 -15.13 -13.21 10.78
N ASP A 131 -15.71 -12.10 10.33
CA ASP A 131 -15.97 -11.88 8.91
C ASP A 131 -14.74 -11.29 8.21
N LEU A 132 -14.66 -11.52 6.89
CA LEU A 132 -13.62 -10.90 6.07
C LEU A 132 -13.73 -9.38 6.15
N PRO A 133 -12.61 -8.64 6.24
CA PRO A 133 -12.63 -7.19 6.14
C PRO A 133 -13.34 -6.78 4.85
N LYS A 134 -14.29 -5.85 4.91
CA LYS A 134 -15.08 -5.41 3.75
C LYS A 134 -14.19 -4.94 2.57
N GLY A 135 -13.00 -4.40 2.86
CA GLY A 135 -12.02 -3.96 1.86
C GLY A 135 -11.28 -5.09 1.12
N LEU A 136 -11.18 -6.29 1.68
CA LEU A 136 -10.40 -7.39 1.08
C LEU A 136 -11.03 -7.92 -0.22
N TRP A 137 -12.37 -8.00 -0.26
CA TRP A 137 -13.10 -8.31 -1.50
C TRP A 137 -12.98 -7.20 -2.54
N GLY A 138 -12.88 -5.94 -2.10
CA GLY A 138 -12.62 -4.79 -2.98
C GLY A 138 -11.25 -4.88 -3.64
N CYS A 139 -10.20 -5.13 -2.87
CA CYS A 139 -8.83 -5.26 -3.41
C CYS A 139 -8.68 -6.50 -4.30
N LEU A 140 -9.21 -7.66 -3.89
CA LEU A 140 -9.21 -8.87 -4.72
C LEU A 140 -10.06 -8.67 -5.98
N GLY A 141 -11.20 -7.99 -5.88
CA GLY A 141 -12.08 -7.68 -7.00
C GLY A 141 -11.44 -6.74 -8.01
N ILE A 142 -10.85 -5.62 -7.56
CA ILE A 142 -10.15 -4.66 -8.43
C ILE A 142 -8.94 -5.32 -9.07
N GLY A 143 -8.13 -6.05 -8.31
CA GLY A 143 -6.98 -6.80 -8.84
C GLY A 143 -7.40 -7.84 -9.87
N THR A 144 -8.47 -8.59 -9.60
CA THR A 144 -9.04 -9.56 -10.55
C THR A 144 -9.59 -8.87 -11.79
N VAL A 145 -10.28 -7.73 -11.67
CA VAL A 145 -10.78 -6.96 -12.81
C VAL A 145 -9.64 -6.39 -13.65
N ILE A 146 -8.55 -5.91 -13.04
CA ILE A 146 -7.36 -5.43 -13.76
C ILE A 146 -6.71 -6.59 -14.51
N VAL A 147 -6.48 -7.72 -13.85
CA VAL A 147 -5.88 -8.90 -14.49
C VAL A 147 -6.79 -9.47 -15.56
N LEU A 148 -8.10 -9.56 -15.33
CA LEU A 148 -9.08 -9.96 -16.35
C LEU A 148 -9.16 -8.95 -17.48
N ALA A 149 -9.05 -7.64 -17.24
CA ALA A 149 -8.99 -6.63 -18.30
C ALA A 149 -7.70 -6.75 -19.12
N ILE A 150 -6.58 -7.11 -18.49
CA ILE A 150 -5.32 -7.40 -19.18
C ILE A 150 -5.46 -8.69 -20.00
N VAL A 151 -6.03 -9.74 -19.43
CA VAL A 151 -6.17 -11.08 -20.07
C VAL A 151 -7.27 -11.10 -21.14
N PHE A 152 -8.46 -10.55 -20.87
CA PHE A 152 -9.51 -10.36 -21.87
C PHE A 152 -9.15 -9.27 -22.88
N GLY A 153 -8.48 -8.19 -22.48
CA GLY A 153 -7.96 -7.20 -23.43
C GLY A 153 -6.94 -7.82 -24.38
N SER A 154 -6.06 -8.71 -23.87
CA SER A 154 -5.10 -9.46 -24.67
C SER A 154 -5.67 -10.68 -25.40
N ALA A 155 -6.85 -11.19 -25.05
CA ALA A 155 -7.51 -12.30 -25.76
C ALA A 155 -8.59 -11.86 -26.76
N PHE A 156 -9.35 -10.81 -26.44
CA PHE A 156 -10.48 -10.28 -27.22
C PHE A 156 -10.08 -9.06 -28.06
N GLY A 157 -9.26 -8.16 -27.50
CA GLY A 157 -8.64 -7.06 -28.26
C GLY A 157 -7.72 -7.56 -29.37
N PHE A 158 -7.10 -8.74 -29.18
CA PHE A 158 -6.32 -9.46 -30.18
C PHE A 158 -7.13 -10.13 -31.28
N ASN A 159 -8.46 -10.21 -31.21
CA ASN A 159 -9.26 -10.90 -32.23
C ASN A 159 -10.17 -9.94 -33.02
N GLN A 160 -10.92 -9.04 -32.36
CA GLN A 160 -11.74 -8.02 -33.06
C GLN A 160 -10.97 -6.73 -33.34
N GLY A 161 -10.15 -6.26 -32.38
CA GLY A 161 -9.29 -5.09 -32.57
C GLY A 161 -8.20 -5.36 -33.60
N TYR A 162 -7.58 -6.55 -33.54
CA TYR A 162 -6.61 -7.02 -34.53
C TYR A 162 -7.20 -7.08 -35.95
N ALA A 163 -8.44 -7.58 -36.15
CA ALA A 163 -9.07 -7.61 -37.47
C ALA A 163 -9.41 -6.21 -38.02
N TYR A 164 -9.82 -5.28 -37.16
CA TYR A 164 -10.15 -3.90 -37.56
C TYR A 164 -8.88 -3.05 -37.80
N LEU A 165 -7.88 -3.18 -36.93
CA LEU A 165 -6.58 -2.51 -37.05
C LEU A 165 -5.74 -3.12 -38.16
N ALA A 166 -5.73 -4.44 -38.39
CA ALA A 166 -5.04 -5.06 -39.53
C ALA A 166 -5.57 -4.58 -40.89
N HIS A 167 -6.82 -4.11 -40.95
CA HIS A 167 -7.40 -3.58 -42.19
C HIS A 167 -7.12 -2.08 -42.41
N HIS A 168 -6.75 -1.33 -41.36
CA HIS A 168 -6.48 0.12 -41.40
C HIS A 168 -5.01 0.50 -41.11
N ILE A 169 -4.19 -0.40 -40.58
CA ILE A 169 -2.77 -0.21 -40.28
C ILE A 169 -1.92 -0.84 -41.38
N GLY A 170 -0.88 -0.13 -41.83
CA GLY A 170 -0.01 -0.57 -42.92
C GLY A 170 0.80 -1.86 -42.67
N ARG A 171 0.88 -2.37 -41.43
CA ARG A 171 1.48 -3.67 -41.06
C ARG A 171 0.67 -4.40 -39.97
N PRO A 172 -0.01 -5.52 -40.29
CA PRO A 172 -0.81 -6.30 -39.33
C PRO A 172 0.05 -7.01 -38.26
N ASP A 173 1.34 -7.23 -38.54
CA ASP A 173 2.28 -7.94 -37.66
C ASP A 173 2.55 -7.21 -36.33
N LEU A 174 2.31 -5.89 -36.30
CA LEU A 174 2.60 -5.02 -35.14
C LEU A 174 1.36 -4.61 -34.35
N ALA A 175 0.17 -5.05 -34.76
CA ALA A 175 -1.10 -4.64 -34.13
C ALA A 175 -1.18 -5.03 -32.64
N GLY A 176 -0.57 -6.15 -32.24
CA GLY A 176 -0.49 -6.56 -30.83
C GLY A 176 0.28 -5.56 -29.95
N LEU A 177 1.33 -4.93 -30.49
CA LEU A 177 2.13 -3.93 -29.78
C LEU A 177 1.37 -2.60 -29.60
N VAL A 178 0.60 -2.18 -30.61
CA VAL A 178 -0.24 -0.97 -30.55
C VAL A 178 -1.30 -1.10 -29.46
N VAL A 179 -1.97 -2.26 -29.38
CA VAL A 179 -2.97 -2.55 -28.34
C VAL A 179 -2.31 -2.60 -26.96
N GLY A 180 -1.15 -3.25 -26.84
CA GLY A 180 -0.39 -3.31 -25.58
C GLY A 180 0.02 -1.94 -25.05
N PHE A 181 0.63 -1.10 -25.90
CA PHE A 181 1.04 0.25 -25.51
C PHE A 181 -0.16 1.17 -25.20
N GLY A 182 -1.25 1.06 -25.96
CA GLY A 182 -2.49 1.81 -25.70
C GLY A 182 -3.13 1.45 -24.36
N ALA A 183 -3.24 0.15 -24.04
CA ALA A 183 -3.77 -0.30 -22.76
C ALA A 183 -2.90 0.15 -21.58
N PHE A 184 -1.58 0.05 -21.70
CA PHE A 184 -0.65 0.49 -20.66
C PHE A 184 -0.70 2.00 -20.44
N GLY A 185 -0.74 2.79 -21.52
CA GLY A 185 -0.92 4.24 -21.46
C GLY A 185 -2.22 4.66 -20.77
N LEU A 186 -3.33 3.93 -21.01
CA LEU A 186 -4.61 4.18 -20.35
C LEU A 186 -4.56 3.91 -18.85
N VAL A 187 -3.93 2.80 -18.41
CA VAL A 187 -3.76 2.49 -16.98
C VAL A 187 -2.95 3.58 -16.29
N ILE A 188 -1.85 4.05 -16.90
CA ILE A 188 -1.04 5.13 -16.36
C ILE A 188 -1.83 6.46 -16.28
N ALA A 189 -2.64 6.77 -17.30
CA ALA A 189 -3.49 7.96 -17.30
C ALA A 189 -4.55 7.92 -16.18
N LEU A 190 -5.19 6.77 -15.96
CA LEU A 190 -6.14 6.56 -14.86
C LEU A 190 -5.46 6.70 -13.49
N MET A 191 -4.23 6.19 -13.34
CA MET A 191 -3.42 6.37 -12.13
C MET A 191 -3.09 7.86 -11.90
N GLY A 192 -2.66 8.57 -12.95
CA GLY A 192 -2.43 10.01 -12.89
C GLY A 192 -3.68 10.81 -12.51
N PHE A 193 -4.85 10.40 -13.00
CA PHE A 193 -6.14 10.98 -12.59
C PHE A 193 -6.46 10.70 -11.11
N ALA A 194 -6.24 9.46 -10.63
CA ALA A 194 -6.47 9.09 -9.24
C ALA A 194 -5.57 9.89 -8.28
N VAL A 195 -4.27 10.00 -8.58
CA VAL A 195 -3.32 10.81 -7.80
C VAL A 195 -3.75 12.27 -7.77
N ARG A 196 -4.17 12.85 -8.91
CA ARG A 196 -4.68 14.23 -8.97
C ARG A 196 -5.94 14.41 -8.14
N LYS A 197 -6.86 13.43 -8.17
CA LYS A 197 -8.10 13.45 -7.38
C LYS A 197 -7.79 13.41 -5.88
N GLN A 198 -6.86 12.56 -5.44
CA GLN A 198 -6.41 12.51 -4.04
C GLN A 198 -5.75 13.82 -3.60
N ALA A 199 -4.83 14.38 -4.40
CA ALA A 199 -4.21 15.67 -4.10
C ALA A 199 -5.28 16.78 -3.95
N SER A 200 -6.29 16.81 -4.82
CA SER A 200 -7.41 17.74 -4.69
C SER A 200 -8.21 17.53 -3.41
N MET A 201 -8.44 16.29 -2.97
CA MET A 201 -9.10 16.00 -1.70
C MET A 201 -8.29 16.49 -0.50
N ALA A 202 -6.96 16.32 -0.55
CA ALA A 202 -6.05 16.75 0.51
C ALA A 202 -6.11 18.27 0.78
N THR A 203 -6.38 19.09 -0.23
CA THR A 203 -6.57 20.55 -0.05
C THR A 203 -7.75 20.92 0.84
N ARG A 204 -8.72 20.02 1.01
CA ARG A 204 -9.95 20.25 1.81
C ARG A 204 -9.93 19.52 3.14
N TRP A 205 -8.83 18.84 3.46
CA TRP A 205 -8.72 18.12 4.72
C TRP A 205 -8.64 19.08 5.92
N PRO A 206 -9.23 18.71 7.06
CA PRO A 206 -9.09 19.46 8.30
C PRO A 206 -7.62 19.59 8.70
N VAL A 207 -7.27 20.76 9.21
CA VAL A 207 -5.92 21.10 9.65
C VAL A 207 -5.84 21.01 11.16
N VAL A 208 -4.82 20.31 11.67
CA VAL A 208 -4.52 20.22 13.11
C VAL A 208 -3.05 20.54 13.37
N PRO A 209 -2.70 21.06 14.55
CA PRO A 209 -1.30 21.22 14.93
C PRO A 209 -0.64 19.84 15.13
N GLY A 210 0.54 19.67 14.56
CA GLY A 210 1.44 18.55 14.81
C GLY A 210 2.82 19.02 15.23
N THR A 211 3.63 18.10 15.74
CA THR A 211 5.00 18.36 16.22
C THR A 211 5.98 17.54 15.40
N ILE A 212 7.00 18.19 14.84
CA ILE A 212 8.07 17.49 14.13
C ILE A 212 8.95 16.77 15.13
N LYS A 213 9.34 15.54 14.78
CA LYS A 213 10.34 14.75 15.48
C LYS A 213 11.35 14.19 14.48
N LEU A 214 12.60 14.58 14.63
CA LEU A 214 13.70 14.01 13.85
C LEU A 214 14.14 12.67 14.45
N SER A 215 14.41 11.68 13.59
CA SER A 215 15.06 10.44 14.03
C SER A 215 16.54 10.66 14.31
N GLY A 216 17.15 9.69 14.98
CA GLY A 216 18.61 9.50 14.94
C GLY A 216 19.11 9.23 13.52
N ILE A 217 20.43 9.27 13.34
CA ILE A 217 21.08 8.86 12.10
C ILE A 217 20.97 7.34 12.00
N GLU A 218 20.44 6.84 10.89
CA GLU A 218 20.42 5.43 10.53
C GLU A 218 21.60 5.14 9.60
N GLU A 219 22.46 4.21 9.98
CA GLU A 219 23.55 3.72 9.15
C GLU A 219 23.13 2.41 8.47
N TYR A 220 23.28 2.34 7.14
CA TYR A 220 22.98 1.15 6.36
C TYR A 220 23.84 1.10 5.10
N HIS A 221 23.93 -0.05 4.44
CA HIS A 221 24.64 -0.16 3.16
C HIS A 221 23.65 -0.19 2.00
N ALA A 222 23.98 0.52 0.93
CA ALA A 222 23.25 0.45 -0.34
C ALA A 222 23.35 -0.97 -0.94
N ALA A 223 22.38 -1.37 -1.75
CA ALA A 223 22.49 -2.60 -2.52
C ALA A 223 23.64 -2.52 -3.53
N SER A 224 24.41 -3.61 -3.64
CA SER A 224 25.45 -3.80 -4.67
C SER A 224 25.00 -4.81 -5.71
N GLU A 225 25.62 -4.77 -6.89
CA GLU A 225 25.40 -5.80 -7.88
C GLU A 225 25.92 -7.18 -7.41
N PRO A 226 25.27 -8.28 -7.80
CA PRO A 226 25.72 -9.62 -7.44
C PRO A 226 27.17 -9.89 -7.90
N GLY A 227 28.07 -10.12 -6.95
CA GLY A 227 29.49 -10.37 -7.21
C GLY A 227 30.41 -9.15 -7.04
N GLU A 228 29.83 -7.99 -6.76
CA GLU A 228 30.57 -6.79 -6.39
C GLU A 228 30.89 -6.74 -4.88
N ALA A 229 31.78 -5.83 -4.49
CA ALA A 229 32.08 -5.57 -3.08
C ALA A 229 30.86 -4.98 -2.36
N ARG A 230 30.93 -4.95 -1.03
CA ARG A 230 29.89 -4.41 -0.16
C ARG A 230 29.48 -2.99 -0.59
N GLY A 231 28.17 -2.73 -0.58
CA GLY A 231 27.63 -1.47 -1.07
C GLY A 231 28.07 -0.29 -0.22
N VAL A 232 27.98 0.90 -0.82
CA VAL A 232 28.40 2.16 -0.19
C VAL A 232 27.62 2.34 1.11
N GLU A 233 28.33 2.71 2.18
CA GLU A 233 27.72 3.05 3.46
C GLU A 233 26.91 4.35 3.32
N MET A 234 25.68 4.31 3.80
CA MET A 234 24.68 5.35 3.68
C MET A 234 24.26 5.84 5.06
N PHE A 235 24.26 7.15 5.23
CA PHE A 235 23.80 7.84 6.43
C PHE A 235 22.42 8.42 6.16
N GLY A 236 21.40 7.77 6.71
CA GLY A 236 19.99 8.12 6.57
C GLY A 236 19.46 8.94 7.73
N LYS A 237 18.52 9.85 7.46
CA LYS A 237 17.72 10.52 8.49
C LYS A 237 16.25 10.59 8.09
N ARG A 238 15.38 10.38 9.07
CA ARG A 238 13.93 10.40 8.91
C ARG A 238 13.34 11.59 9.65
N VAL A 239 12.38 12.23 9.02
CA VAL A 239 11.54 13.28 9.63
C VAL A 239 10.17 12.69 9.82
N THR A 240 9.83 12.51 11.08
CA THR A 240 8.48 12.12 11.49
C THR A 240 7.76 13.32 12.08
N TYR A 241 6.44 13.27 12.11
CA TYR A 241 5.65 14.25 12.82
C TYR A 241 4.52 13.54 13.54
N THR A 242 4.21 14.02 14.73
CA THR A 242 3.14 13.51 15.56
C THR A 242 2.00 14.51 15.59
N TYR A 243 0.76 14.03 15.59
CA TYR A 243 -0.42 14.89 15.64
C TYR A 243 -1.55 14.16 16.36
N ARG A 244 -2.54 14.92 16.82
CA ARG A 244 -3.72 14.38 17.50
C ARG A 244 -4.97 14.72 16.71
N TYR A 245 -5.77 13.70 16.41
CA TYR A 245 -7.06 13.85 15.75
C TYR A 245 -8.11 13.00 16.46
N GLN A 246 -9.26 13.59 16.81
CA GLN A 246 -10.34 12.92 17.56
C GLN A 246 -9.85 12.15 18.80
N ASN A 247 -8.96 12.77 19.58
CA ASN A 247 -8.36 12.21 20.79
C ASN A 247 -7.40 11.02 20.59
N VAL A 248 -7.06 10.70 19.34
CA VAL A 248 -6.10 9.65 18.97
C VAL A 248 -4.81 10.30 18.46
N SER A 249 -3.66 9.81 18.93
CA SER A 249 -2.35 10.26 18.48
C SER A 249 -1.86 9.43 17.30
N TYR A 250 -1.34 10.10 16.28
CA TYR A 250 -0.79 9.49 15.07
C TYR A 250 0.65 9.96 14.86
N THR A 251 1.44 9.11 14.23
CA THR A 251 2.81 9.42 13.80
C THR A 251 2.96 9.07 12.33
N ASN A 252 3.35 10.04 11.52
CA ASN A 252 3.61 9.86 10.10
C ASN A 252 5.03 10.32 9.75
N GLU A 253 5.51 9.85 8.61
CA GLU A 253 6.79 10.27 8.04
C GLU A 253 6.53 11.27 6.91
N CYS A 254 7.21 12.42 6.92
CA CYS A 254 7.10 13.42 5.86
C CYS A 254 8.33 13.47 4.94
N ALA A 255 9.49 13.08 5.43
CA ALA A 255 10.71 13.07 4.63
C ALA A 255 11.70 12.01 5.12
N ARG A 256 12.43 11.43 4.18
CA ARG A 256 13.63 10.64 4.42
C ARG A 256 14.74 11.14 3.50
N VAL A 257 15.93 11.31 4.03
CA VAL A 257 17.14 11.63 3.27
C VAL A 257 18.20 10.59 3.56
N ALA A 258 19.05 10.29 2.59
CA ALA A 258 20.23 9.46 2.79
C ALA A 258 21.36 9.93 1.87
N ALA A 259 22.59 9.84 2.34
CA ALA A 259 23.77 10.19 1.57
C ALA A 259 24.92 9.21 1.82
N GLY A 260 25.73 8.97 0.79
CA GLY A 260 26.84 8.01 0.80
C GLY A 260 28.15 8.53 1.40
N THR A 261 28.15 9.76 1.93
CA THR A 261 29.29 10.31 2.69
C THR A 261 28.80 11.07 3.92
N PRO A 262 29.56 11.07 5.03
CA PRO A 262 29.21 11.84 6.21
C PRO A 262 29.03 13.33 5.92
N SER A 263 29.90 13.93 5.11
CA SER A 263 29.83 15.36 4.76
C SER A 263 28.60 15.71 3.92
N ALA A 264 28.23 14.90 2.93
CA ALA A 264 26.99 15.11 2.17
C ALA A 264 25.75 14.88 3.03
N SER A 265 25.82 13.93 3.98
CA SER A 265 24.76 13.70 4.95
C SER A 265 24.56 14.91 5.87
N GLU A 266 25.65 15.55 6.31
CA GLU A 266 25.62 16.78 7.11
C GLU A 266 25.05 17.97 6.32
N GLU A 267 25.41 18.10 5.05
CA GLU A 267 24.87 19.16 4.19
C GLU A 267 23.36 18.97 3.95
N MET A 268 22.93 17.74 3.60
CA MET A 268 21.51 17.41 3.49
C MET A 268 20.79 17.62 4.82
N LEU A 269 21.41 17.24 5.93
CA LEU A 269 20.89 17.44 7.26
C LEU A 269 20.71 18.93 7.56
N ARG A 270 21.69 19.78 7.24
CA ARG A 270 21.59 21.23 7.42
C ARG A 270 20.42 21.81 6.60
N LYS A 271 20.28 21.39 5.35
CA LYS A 271 19.16 21.80 4.47
C LYS A 271 17.81 21.25 4.93
N LEU A 272 17.81 20.09 5.58
CA LEU A 272 16.61 19.49 6.13
C LEU A 272 16.20 20.17 7.43
N MET A 273 17.15 20.47 8.32
CA MET A 273 16.94 21.23 9.57
C MET A 273 16.50 22.67 9.33
N SER A 274 16.90 23.28 8.20
CA SER A 274 16.41 24.60 7.82
C SER A 274 14.92 24.58 7.44
N ARG A 275 14.38 23.43 7.03
CA ARG A 275 12.96 23.25 6.69
C ARG A 275 12.14 22.61 7.81
N TYR A 276 12.75 21.74 8.60
CA TYR A 276 12.11 20.97 9.65
C TYR A 276 12.95 21.04 10.92
N GLN A 277 12.51 21.86 11.87
CA GLN A 277 13.16 21.99 13.17
C GLN A 277 12.57 20.97 14.16
N ASP A 278 13.42 20.37 14.99
CA ASP A 278 12.96 19.40 15.98
C ASP A 278 12.06 20.06 17.03
N GLY A 279 10.92 19.44 17.34
CA GLY A 279 9.92 20.00 18.24
C GLY A 279 9.11 21.15 17.66
N ALA A 280 9.35 21.57 16.42
CA ALA A 280 8.56 22.65 15.82
C ALA A 280 7.12 22.22 15.54
N THR A 281 6.20 23.16 15.74
CA THR A 281 4.79 22.98 15.43
C THR A 281 4.54 23.23 13.95
N VAL A 282 3.84 22.30 13.30
CA VAL A 282 3.45 22.38 11.89
C VAL A 282 1.96 22.15 11.72
N GLU A 283 1.42 22.71 10.64
CA GLU A 283 0.05 22.43 10.22
C GLU A 283 -0.01 21.08 9.49
N VAL A 284 -0.84 20.18 9.99
CA VAL A 284 -1.03 18.84 9.44
C VAL A 284 -2.42 18.73 8.87
N HIS A 285 -2.52 18.42 7.59
CA HIS A 285 -3.79 18.15 6.92
C HIS A 285 -4.12 16.66 7.08
N VAL A 286 -5.23 16.36 7.76
CA VAL A 286 -5.59 14.99 8.16
C VAL A 286 -6.78 14.49 7.35
N ASN A 287 -6.68 13.32 6.72
CA ASN A 287 -7.82 12.71 6.05
C ASN A 287 -8.90 12.34 7.09
N PRO A 288 -10.11 12.94 7.05
CA PRO A 288 -11.14 12.67 8.06
C PRO A 288 -11.70 11.23 7.96
N ASP A 289 -11.63 10.61 6.78
CA ASP A 289 -12.09 9.23 6.56
C ASP A 289 -11.05 8.19 7.03
N ASN A 290 -9.77 8.54 6.98
CA ASN A 290 -8.68 7.71 7.49
C ASN A 290 -7.60 8.58 8.16
N PRO A 291 -7.74 8.91 9.46
CA PRO A 291 -6.85 9.87 10.11
C PRO A 291 -5.39 9.45 10.25
N ALA A 292 -5.03 8.21 9.90
CA ALA A 292 -3.63 7.80 9.77
C ALA A 292 -2.99 8.31 8.48
N GLU A 293 -3.79 8.73 7.50
CA GLU A 293 -3.33 9.41 6.28
C GLU A 293 -3.35 10.92 6.53
N ALA A 294 -2.17 11.53 6.49
CA ALA A 294 -2.00 12.96 6.66
C ALA A 294 -0.81 13.47 5.86
N THR A 295 -0.84 14.76 5.54
CA THR A 295 0.23 15.45 4.81
C THR A 295 0.53 16.80 5.45
N LEU A 296 1.81 17.21 5.40
CA LEU A 296 2.23 18.57 5.75
C LEU A 296 2.03 19.55 4.60
N ASP A 297 1.98 19.03 3.36
CA ASP A 297 1.82 19.83 2.15
C ASP A 297 0.67 19.25 1.32
N ALA A 298 -0.52 19.83 1.48
CA ALA A 298 -1.68 19.47 0.68
C ALA A 298 -1.66 20.12 -0.72
N ARG A 299 -0.75 21.07 -0.96
CA ARG A 299 -0.56 21.71 -2.27
C ARG A 299 0.55 21.06 -3.07
N GLY A 300 1.11 19.95 -2.59
CA GLY A 300 2.20 19.21 -3.21
C GLY A 300 2.07 19.23 -4.73
N ASP A 301 3.08 19.83 -5.35
CA ASP A 301 3.15 20.09 -6.79
C ASP A 301 2.62 18.85 -7.52
N GLY A 302 1.54 18.99 -8.30
CA GLY A 302 1.00 17.91 -9.14
C GLY A 302 1.99 17.37 -10.18
N ARG A 303 3.29 17.69 -10.07
CA ARG A 303 4.45 17.17 -10.79
C ARG A 303 4.40 15.67 -10.97
N MET A 304 4.11 14.88 -9.93
CA MET A 304 4.01 13.42 -10.10
C MET A 304 2.85 13.02 -11.01
N ALA A 305 1.70 13.68 -10.90
CA ALA A 305 0.62 13.48 -11.85
C ALA A 305 1.09 13.89 -13.27
N TRP A 306 1.72 15.04 -13.45
CA TRP A 306 2.24 15.47 -14.75
C TRP A 306 3.27 14.53 -15.35
N VAL A 307 4.15 13.93 -14.55
CA VAL A 307 5.09 12.89 -14.99
C VAL A 307 4.32 11.66 -15.48
N LEU A 308 3.32 11.19 -14.73
CA LEU A 308 2.46 10.07 -15.17
C LEU A 308 1.73 10.40 -16.48
N TRP A 309 1.19 11.62 -16.63
CA TRP A 309 0.57 12.06 -17.87
C TRP A 309 1.58 12.15 -19.03
N GLY A 310 2.82 12.57 -18.78
CA GLY A 310 3.91 12.57 -19.74
C GLY A 310 4.28 11.16 -20.20
N ILE A 311 4.42 10.20 -19.27
CA ILE A 311 4.68 8.79 -19.59
C ILE A 311 3.51 8.21 -20.40
N ALA A 312 2.27 8.47 -19.99
CA ALA A 312 1.08 8.05 -20.73
C ALA A 312 1.08 8.60 -22.17
N ALA A 313 1.49 9.86 -22.37
CA ALA A 313 1.62 10.48 -23.68
C ALA A 313 2.72 9.82 -24.52
N ILE A 314 3.85 9.41 -23.92
CA ILE A 314 4.92 8.67 -24.61
C ILE A 314 4.40 7.31 -25.11
N PHE A 315 3.69 6.56 -24.27
CA PHE A 315 3.10 5.28 -24.67
C PHE A 315 2.04 5.46 -25.77
N ALA A 316 1.23 6.51 -25.70
CA ALA A 316 0.28 6.86 -26.76
C ALA A 316 1.01 7.24 -28.08
N ALA A 317 2.09 7.99 -27.99
CA ALA A 317 2.92 8.36 -29.15
C ALA A 317 3.63 7.15 -29.76
N LEU A 318 4.14 6.22 -28.94
CA LEU A 318 4.71 4.95 -29.39
C LEU A 318 3.66 4.09 -30.09
N ALA A 319 2.44 4.00 -29.54
CA ALA A 319 1.33 3.29 -30.17
C ALA A 319 0.99 3.89 -31.55
N LEU A 320 0.93 5.22 -31.65
CA LEU A 320 0.70 5.93 -32.91
C LEU A 320 1.88 5.79 -33.90
N PHE A 321 3.12 5.84 -33.42
CA PHE A 321 4.33 5.69 -34.23
C PHE A 321 4.40 4.30 -34.87
N VAL A 322 4.19 3.25 -34.06
CA VAL A 322 4.13 1.86 -34.53
C VAL A 322 2.97 1.67 -35.52
N ALA A 323 1.85 2.35 -35.30
CA ALA A 323 0.71 2.31 -36.22
C ALA A 323 0.96 3.03 -37.56
N THR A 324 1.86 4.01 -37.63
CA THR A 324 2.00 4.92 -38.79
C THR A 324 3.30 4.79 -39.60
N ARG A 325 4.42 4.33 -39.01
CA ARG A 325 5.75 4.33 -39.67
C ARG A 325 6.30 2.97 -40.10
N GLY A 326 5.46 1.95 -40.22
CA GLY A 326 5.81 0.68 -40.87
C GLY A 326 5.74 0.71 -42.41
N GLY A 327 6.01 1.85 -43.05
CA GLY A 327 6.17 1.94 -44.50
C GLY A 327 7.57 1.53 -44.91
#